data_AF-A0A5N6YTE2-F1
#
_entry.id   AF-A0A5N6YTE2-F1
#
_cell.length_a   1.000
_cell.length_b   1.000
_cell.length_c   1.000
_cell.angle_alpha   90.00
_cell.angle_beta   90.00
_cell.angle_gamma   90.00
#
_symmetry.space_group_name_H-M   'P 1'
#
loop_
_entity.id
_entity.type
_entity.pdbx_description
1 polymer ?
#
loop_
_entity_poly.entity_id
_entity_poly.type
_entity_poly.pdbx_seq_one_letter_code
_entity_poly.pdbx_strand_id
1 'polypeptide(L)'
;MSLDREEQAHPDESNTSRDSALPTLPQLPPSSSSVKSRIAEPVVAAFIAGGVAGAVSRTIVSPLERLKILLQIQTVGREEYKLSIWKALVKIGKEEGWRGFLRGNGTNCIRIIPYSAVQFGSYNFYKRFAEPTPNAELSPIRRLICGGAAGITSVTITYPLDIVRTRLSIQSASFAVLSQRDVGGKLPGMFGTMVLMYKTEGGIFALYRGIIPTVAGVAPYVGLNFMTYESVRKYLTPEGEKTPSSLRKLLAGAISGAVAQTCTYPFDVLRRRFQINTMSGMGYQYASIGDAVKLIVAEEGIRGLFKGIVPNLLKVAPSMASSIDLDRHHVRSSHRKAPKSENVYLQVLVKLYRFLARRTDSNFNKVVLRRLFMSRINRPPVSLSRIASNVTDAHKGKTIVVIGSVTDDNRLLNVPKLSVAALRFTATARARIEKAGGETLTLDQLALRAPTGANTLLLRGPKNAREAVKHFGFGPHSHKKPYVRSKGRKFEKARGRRRSRGFKV
;
A
#
# COMPACT_ATOMS: atom_id res chain seq x y z
N MET A 1 1.12 -61.22 27.82
CA MET A 1 1.05 -60.95 29.28
C MET A 1 2.30 -61.54 29.88
N SER A 2 3.20 -60.84 30.55
CA SER A 2 3.28 -59.44 30.95
C SER A 2 4.77 -59.25 31.27
N LEU A 3 5.41 -58.26 30.66
CA LEU A 3 6.84 -57.98 30.80
C LEU A 3 7.04 -57.05 31.99
N ASP A 4 7.77 -57.51 33.01
CA ASP A 4 8.50 -56.68 33.97
C ASP A 4 9.39 -57.60 34.82
N ARG A 5 10.71 -57.46 34.67
CA ARG A 5 11.69 -57.32 35.77
C ARG A 5 13.12 -57.35 35.25
N GLU A 6 13.79 -56.22 35.47
CA GLU A 6 15.22 -56.03 35.42
C GLU A 6 15.92 -56.81 36.54
N GLU A 7 17.14 -57.29 36.25
CA GLU A 7 18.16 -57.57 37.26
C GLU A 7 19.47 -56.94 36.76
N GLN A 8 19.86 -55.83 37.39
CA GLN A 8 21.11 -55.11 37.18
C GLN A 8 22.18 -55.66 38.12
N ALA A 9 23.36 -55.94 37.59
CA ALA A 9 24.59 -56.14 38.35
C ALA A 9 25.57 -54.97 38.07
N HIS A 10 26.01 -54.32 39.15
CA HIS A 10 27.15 -53.40 39.21
C HIS A 10 28.47 -54.17 39.02
N PRO A 11 29.57 -53.50 38.57
CA PRO A 11 30.51 -52.97 39.56
C PRO A 11 31.20 -51.64 39.21
N ASP A 12 31.91 -51.17 40.24
CA ASP A 12 32.52 -49.89 40.54
C ASP A 12 33.63 -49.32 39.64
N GLU A 13 33.69 -47.99 39.72
CA GLU A 13 34.84 -47.08 39.84
C GLU A 13 36.13 -47.30 39.01
N SER A 14 36.44 -46.27 38.22
CA SER A 14 37.61 -45.37 38.39
C SER A 14 38.17 -44.90 37.05
N ASN A 15 38.13 -43.59 36.78
CA ASN A 15 39.35 -42.87 36.39
C ASN A 15 39.11 -41.36 36.22
N THR A 16 39.95 -40.64 36.94
CA THR A 16 40.34 -39.25 36.79
C THR A 16 40.73 -38.90 35.36
N SER A 17 40.25 -37.77 34.83
CA SER A 17 41.00 -37.00 33.84
C SER A 17 40.64 -35.51 33.91
N ARG A 18 41.69 -34.72 33.76
CA ARG A 18 41.82 -33.32 34.14
C ARG A 18 41.15 -32.37 33.15
N ASP A 19 40.72 -31.25 33.70
CA ASP A 19 40.37 -30.00 33.04
C ASP A 19 41.29 -29.66 31.85
N SER A 20 40.69 -29.39 30.70
CA SER A 20 41.22 -28.42 29.75
C SER A 20 40.07 -27.48 29.33
N ALA A 21 40.05 -26.33 29.99
CA ALA A 21 39.13 -25.24 29.72
C ALA A 21 39.32 -24.73 28.28
N LEU A 22 38.36 -25.01 27.41
CA LEU A 22 38.19 -24.27 26.16
C LEU A 22 37.60 -22.90 26.52
N PRO A 23 38.20 -21.77 26.10
CA PRO A 23 37.64 -20.47 26.36
C PRO A 23 36.31 -20.34 25.60
N THR A 24 35.21 -20.20 26.33
CA THR A 24 33.91 -19.81 25.78
C THR A 24 34.07 -18.47 25.08
N LEU A 25 33.95 -18.48 23.75
CA LEU A 25 33.94 -17.26 22.95
C LEU A 25 32.84 -16.32 23.49
N PRO A 26 33.13 -15.01 23.67
CA PRO A 26 32.13 -14.07 24.13
C PRO A 26 30.97 -14.02 23.13
N GLN A 27 29.76 -14.29 23.62
CA GLN A 27 28.54 -14.14 22.83
C GLN A 27 28.44 -12.68 22.39
N LEU A 28 28.57 -12.44 21.09
CA LEU A 28 28.38 -11.11 20.50
C LEU A 28 26.98 -10.58 20.86
N PRO A 29 26.84 -9.29 21.22
CA PRO A 29 25.54 -8.70 21.56
C PRO A 29 24.55 -8.90 20.41
N PRO A 30 23.23 -8.92 20.66
CA PRO A 30 22.22 -9.15 19.63
C PRO A 30 22.26 -8.03 18.60
N SER A 31 23.10 -8.21 17.59
CA SER A 31 23.37 -7.24 16.55
C SER A 31 22.19 -7.22 15.59
N SER A 32 21.72 -6.02 15.24
CA SER A 32 20.82 -5.55 14.14
C SER A 32 19.92 -6.57 13.38
N SER A 33 20.41 -7.76 13.06
CA SER A 33 19.69 -8.92 12.52
C SER A 33 18.45 -9.32 13.33
N SER A 34 18.51 -9.36 14.67
CA SER A 34 17.37 -9.74 15.51
C SER A 34 16.25 -8.69 15.47
N VAL A 35 16.61 -7.41 15.50
CA VAL A 35 15.66 -6.29 15.36
C VAL A 35 15.03 -6.29 13.95
N LYS A 36 15.83 -6.53 12.90
CA LYS A 36 15.31 -6.65 11.53
C LYS A 36 14.35 -7.83 11.38
N SER A 37 14.61 -8.96 12.04
CA SER A 37 13.72 -10.12 12.02
C SER A 37 12.38 -9.85 12.73
N ARG A 38 12.40 -9.17 13.88
CA ARG A 38 11.19 -8.76 14.60
C ARG A 38 10.37 -7.70 13.85
N ILE A 39 11.03 -6.77 13.16
CA ILE A 39 10.36 -5.76 12.31
C ILE A 39 9.78 -6.40 11.04
N ALA A 40 10.41 -7.46 10.52
CA ALA A 40 9.94 -8.19 9.34
C ALA A 40 8.75 -9.12 9.64
N GLU A 41 8.37 -9.34 10.90
CA GLU A 41 7.15 -10.06 11.22
C GLU A 41 5.94 -9.34 10.60
N PRO A 42 5.05 -10.05 9.90
CA PRO A 42 3.97 -9.43 9.12
C PRO A 42 3.03 -8.58 9.98
N VAL A 43 2.83 -8.97 11.25
CA VAL A 43 2.01 -8.22 12.21
C VAL A 43 2.67 -6.90 12.60
N VAL A 44 3.97 -6.94 12.93
CA VAL A 44 4.75 -5.76 13.32
C VAL A 44 4.93 -4.82 12.14
N ALA A 45 5.25 -5.36 10.96
CA ALA A 45 5.35 -4.60 9.71
C ALA A 45 4.02 -3.92 9.35
N ALA A 46 2.89 -4.63 9.42
CA ALA A 46 1.57 -4.07 9.16
C ALA A 46 1.19 -3.00 10.19
N PHE A 47 1.54 -3.21 11.47
CA PHE A 47 1.27 -2.25 12.53
C PHE A 47 2.09 -0.96 12.35
N ILE A 48 3.38 -1.06 12.05
CA ILE A 48 4.25 0.09 11.78
C ILE A 48 3.79 0.82 10.51
N ALA A 49 3.52 0.08 9.42
CA ALA A 49 3.02 0.65 8.18
C ALA A 49 1.68 1.37 8.39
N GLY A 50 0.75 0.77 9.13
CA GLY A 50 -0.53 1.38 9.51
C GLY A 50 -0.35 2.63 10.38
N GLY A 51 0.58 2.59 11.34
CA GLY A 51 0.92 3.73 12.19
C GLY A 51 1.50 4.90 11.40
N VAL A 52 2.45 4.65 10.49
CA VAL A 52 3.06 5.66 9.62
C VAL A 52 2.04 6.21 8.62
N ALA A 53 1.27 5.35 7.95
CA ALA A 53 0.22 5.78 7.02
C ALA A 53 -0.84 6.63 7.73
N GLY A 54 -1.24 6.24 8.94
CA GLY A 54 -2.14 7.01 9.79
C GLY A 54 -1.56 8.38 10.15
N ALA A 55 -0.29 8.45 10.56
CA ALA A 55 0.38 9.70 10.91
C ALA A 55 0.48 10.67 9.71
N VAL A 56 0.80 10.15 8.52
CA VAL A 56 0.84 10.94 7.27
C VAL A 56 -0.55 11.48 6.94
N SER A 57 -1.59 10.63 6.98
CA SER A 57 -2.97 11.05 6.68
C SER A 57 -3.45 12.14 7.65
N ARG A 58 -3.17 12.02 8.96
CA ARG A 58 -3.50 13.05 9.95
C ARG A 58 -2.73 14.35 9.77
N THR A 59 -1.48 14.28 9.32
CA THR A 59 -0.66 15.46 9.07
C THR A 59 -1.19 16.27 7.87
N ILE A 60 -1.60 15.60 6.80
CA ILE A 60 -2.22 16.24 5.62
C ILE A 60 -3.52 16.97 6.02
N VAL A 61 -4.31 16.36 6.91
CA VAL A 61 -5.61 16.86 7.34
C VAL A 61 -5.51 17.88 8.50
N SER A 62 -4.35 17.99 9.16
CA SER A 62 -4.14 18.80 10.36
C SER A 62 -4.60 20.27 10.24
N PRO A 63 -4.36 21.00 9.13
CA PRO A 63 -4.82 22.40 9.02
C PRO A 63 -6.34 22.54 9.13
N LEU A 64 -7.10 21.65 8.47
CA LEU A 64 -8.56 21.65 8.49
C LEU A 64 -9.10 21.12 9.83
N GLU A 65 -8.42 20.14 10.43
CA GLU A 65 -8.81 19.61 11.73
C GLU A 65 -8.59 20.63 12.85
N ARG A 66 -7.52 21.42 12.78
CA ARG A 66 -7.28 22.52 13.70
C ARG A 66 -8.32 23.64 13.51
N LEU A 67 -8.61 24.03 12.26
CA LEU A 67 -9.63 25.02 11.98
C LEU A 67 -11.02 24.58 12.51
N LYS A 68 -11.37 23.29 12.34
CA LYS A 68 -12.60 22.72 12.93
C LYS A 68 -12.64 22.97 14.44
N ILE A 69 -11.58 22.61 15.17
CA ILE A 69 -11.51 22.73 16.63
C ILE A 69 -11.67 24.21 17.05
N LEU A 70 -10.96 25.13 16.39
CA LEU A 70 -11.05 26.56 16.70
C LEU A 70 -12.47 27.11 16.48
N LEU A 71 -13.12 26.77 15.37
CA LEU A 71 -14.49 27.22 15.08
C LEU A 71 -15.53 26.61 16.03
N GLN A 72 -15.37 25.36 16.46
CA GLN A 72 -16.29 24.67 17.37
C GLN A 72 -16.32 25.30 18.78
N ILE A 73 -15.24 25.97 19.15
CA ILE A 73 -14.95 26.45 20.50
C ILE A 73 -15.23 27.96 20.65
N GLN A 74 -15.45 28.66 19.54
CA GLN A 74 -15.71 30.09 19.57
C GLN A 74 -17.05 30.43 20.22
N THR A 75 -16.95 31.25 21.26
CA THR A 75 -18.07 31.84 21.99
C THR A 75 -18.65 33.04 21.22
N VAL A 76 -19.89 33.39 21.52
CA VAL A 76 -20.48 34.65 21.04
C VAL A 76 -19.79 35.82 21.75
N GLY A 77 -19.32 36.82 20.99
CA GLY A 77 -18.57 37.98 21.49
C GLY A 77 -17.14 38.14 20.97
N ARG A 78 -16.53 37.09 20.37
CA ARG A 78 -15.27 37.21 19.60
C ARG A 78 -15.57 37.11 18.10
N GLU A 79 -15.88 38.25 17.48
CA GLU A 79 -16.18 38.43 16.04
C GLU A 79 -15.04 37.99 15.09
N GLU A 80 -13.85 37.74 15.61
CA GLU A 80 -12.60 37.54 14.86
C GLU A 80 -12.57 36.36 13.87
N TYR A 81 -13.58 35.49 13.88
CA TYR A 81 -13.66 34.32 13.01
C TYR A 81 -15.03 34.11 12.36
N LYS A 82 -15.84 35.17 12.19
CA LYS A 82 -16.83 35.24 11.10
C LYS A 82 -16.15 35.36 9.72
N LEU A 83 -15.00 34.73 9.57
CA LEU A 83 -14.15 34.78 8.39
C LEU A 83 -14.44 33.55 7.55
N SER A 84 -14.47 33.71 6.23
CA SER A 84 -14.45 32.58 5.29
C SER A 84 -13.29 31.65 5.63
N ILE A 85 -13.45 30.34 5.44
CA ILE A 85 -12.45 29.31 5.76
C ILE A 85 -11.05 29.68 5.28
N TRP A 86 -10.95 30.22 4.08
CA TRP A 86 -9.69 30.68 3.51
C TRP A 86 -9.06 31.83 4.30
N LYS A 87 -9.84 32.84 4.67
CA LYS A 87 -9.39 33.96 5.51
C LYS A 87 -8.93 33.47 6.89
N ALA A 88 -9.64 32.51 7.49
CA ALA A 88 -9.25 31.90 8.76
C ALA A 88 -7.93 31.10 8.66
N LEU A 89 -7.73 30.33 7.58
CA LEU A 89 -6.46 29.64 7.32
C LEU A 89 -5.32 30.62 7.08
N VAL A 90 -5.55 31.68 6.30
CA VAL A 90 -4.54 32.74 6.07
C VAL A 90 -4.20 33.47 7.37
N LYS A 91 -5.18 33.76 8.23
CA LYS A 91 -4.95 34.35 9.56
C LYS A 91 -4.03 33.48 10.41
N ILE A 92 -4.33 32.18 10.52
CA ILE A 92 -3.47 31.21 11.23
C ILE A 92 -2.05 31.19 10.65
N GLY A 93 -1.92 31.21 9.31
CA GLY A 93 -0.64 31.22 8.64
C GLY A 93 0.17 32.50 8.88
N LYS A 94 -0.49 33.66 8.98
CA LYS A 94 0.15 34.95 9.25
C LYS A 94 0.53 35.12 10.73
N GLU A 95 -0.34 34.72 11.66
CA GLU A 95 -0.14 34.93 13.10
C GLU A 95 0.76 33.88 13.75
N GLU A 96 0.65 32.61 13.33
CA GLU A 96 1.35 31.49 13.97
C GLU A 96 2.35 30.77 13.06
N GLY A 97 2.40 31.13 11.79
CA GLY A 97 3.24 30.48 10.78
C GLY A 97 2.85 29.03 10.48
N TRP A 98 3.71 28.34 9.72
CA TRP A 98 3.50 26.94 9.32
C TRP A 98 3.33 25.98 10.50
N ARG A 99 4.09 26.19 11.59
CA ARG A 99 4.01 25.36 12.81
C ARG A 99 2.66 25.53 13.51
N GLY A 100 1.97 26.64 13.31
CA GLY A 100 0.60 26.84 13.75
C GLY A 100 -0.32 25.73 13.24
N PHE A 101 -0.35 25.45 11.94
CA PHE A 101 -1.26 24.43 11.37
C PHE A 101 -1.09 23.02 11.94
N LEU A 102 0.08 22.73 12.53
CA LEU A 102 0.45 21.43 13.10
C LEU A 102 0.34 21.38 14.64
N ARG A 103 -0.16 22.44 15.29
CA ARG A 103 -0.38 22.48 16.75
C ARG A 103 -1.37 21.40 17.19
N GLY A 104 -0.92 20.52 18.08
CA GLY A 104 -1.68 19.36 18.55
C GLY A 104 -1.62 18.14 17.62
N ASN A 105 -1.03 18.25 16.41
CA ASN A 105 -0.90 17.11 15.49
C ASN A 105 0.02 16.02 16.05
N GLY A 106 1.09 16.38 16.76
CA GLY A 106 1.98 15.41 17.40
C GLY A 106 1.25 14.46 18.35
N THR A 107 0.36 15.00 19.20
CA THR A 107 -0.50 14.20 20.08
C THR A 107 -1.46 13.32 19.29
N ASN A 108 -1.97 13.80 18.15
CA ASN A 108 -2.83 13.01 17.27
C ASN A 108 -2.08 11.82 16.64
N CYS A 109 -0.83 12.01 16.21
CA CYS A 109 0.01 10.93 15.67
C CYS A 109 0.38 9.90 16.75
N ILE A 110 0.79 10.36 17.95
CA ILE A 110 1.12 9.49 19.08
C ILE A 110 -0.10 8.64 19.47
N ARG A 111 -1.30 9.20 19.44
CA ARG A 111 -2.54 8.49 19.81
C ARG A 111 -2.87 7.31 18.88
N ILE A 112 -2.42 7.30 17.63
CA ILE A 112 -2.81 6.26 16.63
C ILE A 112 -2.40 4.87 17.10
N ILE A 113 -1.19 4.75 17.64
CA ILE A 113 -0.59 3.48 18.08
C ILE A 113 -1.40 2.85 19.22
N PRO A 114 -1.57 3.50 20.40
CA PRO A 114 -2.33 2.93 21.50
C PRO A 114 -3.82 2.77 21.15
N TYR A 115 -4.39 3.69 20.36
CA TYR A 115 -5.78 3.58 19.92
C TYR A 115 -6.00 2.30 19.10
N SER A 116 -5.14 2.06 18.11
CA SER A 116 -5.25 0.88 17.24
C SER A 116 -4.98 -0.41 18.03
N ALA A 117 -3.94 -0.42 18.88
CA ALA A 117 -3.60 -1.58 19.71
C ALA A 117 -4.76 -1.99 20.62
N VAL A 118 -5.35 -1.04 21.35
CA VAL A 118 -6.49 -1.30 22.23
C VAL A 118 -7.73 -1.68 21.41
N GLN A 119 -7.98 -1.02 20.27
CA GLN A 119 -9.14 -1.33 19.44
C GLN A 119 -9.06 -2.76 18.89
N PHE A 120 -7.91 -3.18 18.36
CA PHE A 120 -7.72 -4.56 17.86
C PHE A 120 -7.77 -5.59 18.99
N GLY A 121 -7.12 -5.31 20.13
CA GLY A 121 -7.16 -6.17 21.31
C GLY A 121 -8.58 -6.36 21.84
N SER A 122 -9.30 -5.25 22.02
CA SER A 122 -10.69 -5.25 22.51
C SER A 122 -11.64 -5.90 21.51
N TYR A 123 -11.46 -5.66 20.21
CA TYR A 123 -12.25 -6.31 19.17
C TYR A 123 -12.08 -7.83 19.21
N ASN A 124 -10.84 -8.33 19.29
CA ASN A 124 -10.59 -9.77 19.39
C ASN A 124 -11.12 -10.35 20.70
N PHE A 125 -11.07 -9.60 21.79
CA PHE A 125 -11.66 -10.00 23.07
C PHE A 125 -13.19 -10.12 22.97
N TYR A 126 -13.90 -9.07 22.54
CA TYR A 126 -15.36 -9.09 22.40
C TYR A 126 -15.84 -10.08 21.34
N LYS A 127 -15.06 -10.27 20.27
CA LYS A 127 -15.36 -11.24 19.21
C LYS A 127 -15.46 -12.66 19.77
N ARG A 128 -14.56 -13.06 20.69
CA ARG A 128 -14.59 -14.38 21.34
C ARG A 128 -15.90 -14.67 22.06
N PHE A 129 -16.56 -13.64 22.62
CA PHE A 129 -17.85 -13.78 23.30
C PHE A 129 -19.05 -13.67 22.36
N ALA A 130 -18.89 -13.04 21.20
CA ALA A 130 -19.97 -12.83 20.22
C ALA A 130 -20.08 -13.96 19.17
N GLU A 131 -19.04 -14.77 19.02
CA GLU A 131 -18.99 -15.96 18.16
C GLU A 131 -19.81 -17.12 18.76
N PRO A 132 -20.84 -17.64 18.04
CA PRO A 132 -21.60 -18.82 18.49
C PRO A 132 -20.77 -20.12 18.45
N THR A 133 -19.79 -20.19 17.55
CA THR A 133 -18.89 -21.32 17.32
C THR A 133 -17.49 -20.79 17.04
N PRO A 134 -16.42 -21.51 17.44
CA PRO A 134 -15.06 -21.08 17.15
C PRO A 134 -14.88 -20.84 15.65
N ASN A 135 -14.45 -19.63 15.27
CA ASN A 135 -14.17 -19.26 13.88
C ASN A 135 -15.39 -19.08 12.95
N ALA A 136 -16.61 -18.96 13.49
CA ALA A 136 -17.80 -18.64 12.70
C ALA A 136 -17.83 -17.17 12.25
N GLU A 137 -18.36 -16.89 11.06
CA GLU A 137 -18.56 -15.51 10.59
C GLU A 137 -19.65 -14.81 11.42
N LEU A 138 -19.32 -13.65 12.01
CA LEU A 138 -20.30 -12.88 12.77
C LEU A 138 -21.32 -12.21 11.84
N SER A 139 -22.59 -12.29 12.23
CA SER A 139 -23.67 -11.48 11.65
C SER A 139 -23.28 -9.98 11.65
N PRO A 140 -23.67 -9.20 10.62
CA PRO A 140 -23.37 -7.77 10.51
C PRO A 140 -23.66 -6.97 11.78
N ILE A 141 -24.78 -7.29 12.46
CA ILE A 141 -25.21 -6.60 13.69
C ILE A 141 -24.25 -6.93 14.85
N ARG A 142 -23.89 -8.21 15.04
CA ARG A 142 -22.95 -8.62 16.10
C ARG A 142 -21.56 -8.04 15.86
N ARG A 143 -21.12 -8.00 14.61
CA ARG A 143 -19.85 -7.37 14.20
C ARG A 143 -19.85 -5.87 14.48
N LEU A 144 -20.98 -5.19 14.24
CA LEU A 144 -21.16 -3.77 14.51
C LEU A 144 -21.14 -3.48 16.02
N ILE A 145 -21.83 -4.28 16.84
CA ILE A 145 -21.81 -4.14 18.31
C ILE A 145 -20.41 -4.39 18.86
N CYS A 146 -19.74 -5.47 18.44
CA CYS A 146 -18.37 -5.80 18.81
C CYS A 146 -17.38 -4.69 18.41
N GLY A 147 -17.52 -4.17 17.19
CA GLY A 147 -16.72 -3.05 16.70
C GLY A 147 -16.98 -1.74 17.46
N GLY A 148 -18.24 -1.45 17.78
CA GLY A 148 -18.66 -0.29 18.56
C GLY A 148 -18.13 -0.33 19.99
N ALA A 149 -18.28 -1.48 20.67
CA ALA A 149 -17.74 -1.70 22.01
C ALA A 149 -16.20 -1.56 22.01
N ALA A 150 -15.52 -2.19 21.06
CA ALA A 150 -14.06 -2.04 20.91
C ALA A 150 -13.63 -0.59 20.68
N GLY A 151 -14.40 0.17 19.90
CA GLY A 151 -14.18 1.60 19.69
C GLY A 151 -14.40 2.45 20.95
N ILE A 152 -15.44 2.17 21.74
CA ILE A 152 -15.69 2.87 23.01
C ILE A 152 -14.56 2.60 24.01
N THR A 153 -14.11 1.34 24.11
CA THR A 153 -13.00 0.97 24.99
C THR A 153 -11.69 1.65 24.58
N SER A 154 -11.37 1.67 23.28
CA SER A 154 -10.17 2.36 22.79
C SER A 154 -10.25 3.88 22.97
N VAL A 155 -11.42 4.49 22.76
CA VAL A 155 -11.64 5.91 23.04
C VAL A 155 -11.46 6.21 24.52
N THR A 156 -12.01 5.38 25.42
CA THR A 156 -11.91 5.59 26.88
C THR A 156 -10.46 5.53 27.35
N ILE A 157 -9.69 4.54 26.90
CA ILE A 157 -8.26 4.43 27.27
C ILE A 157 -7.42 5.57 26.68
N THR A 158 -7.73 6.01 25.46
CA THR A 158 -6.95 7.06 24.79
C THR A 158 -7.49 8.48 24.99
N TYR A 159 -8.54 8.64 25.79
CA TYR A 159 -9.22 9.92 25.98
C TYR A 159 -8.31 11.04 26.54
N PRO A 160 -7.38 10.78 27.49
CA PRO A 160 -6.45 11.80 27.97
C PRO A 160 -5.60 12.44 26.87
N LEU A 161 -5.25 11.69 25.82
CA LEU A 161 -4.52 12.25 24.67
C LEU A 161 -5.41 13.13 23.79
N ASP A 162 -6.71 12.83 23.71
CA ASP A 162 -7.65 13.62 22.90
C ASP A 162 -7.99 14.97 23.54
N ILE A 163 -8.15 15.02 24.86
CA ILE A 163 -8.39 16.28 25.56
C ILE A 163 -7.14 17.18 25.51
N VAL A 164 -5.95 16.62 25.74
CA VAL A 164 -4.67 17.35 25.67
C VAL A 164 -4.43 17.88 24.26
N ARG A 165 -4.72 17.08 23.23
CA ARG A 165 -4.69 17.53 21.83
C ARG A 165 -5.54 18.79 21.64
N THR A 166 -6.79 18.75 22.11
CA THR A 166 -7.75 19.84 21.94
C THR A 166 -7.25 21.10 22.62
N ARG A 167 -6.75 20.99 23.86
CA ARG A 167 -6.14 22.10 24.61
C ARG A 167 -4.94 22.70 23.88
N LEU A 168 -4.01 21.88 23.41
CA LEU A 168 -2.81 22.34 22.69
C LEU A 168 -3.15 23.08 21.39
N SER A 169 -4.20 22.66 20.67
CA SER A 169 -4.63 23.32 19.44
C SER A 169 -5.25 24.71 19.67
N ILE A 170 -5.74 24.98 20.89
CA ILE A 170 -6.39 26.24 21.30
C ILE A 170 -5.40 27.17 22.00
N GLN A 171 -4.52 26.62 22.84
CA GLN A 171 -3.54 27.40 23.62
C GLN A 171 -2.71 28.34 22.73
N SER A 172 -2.39 27.96 21.48
CA SER A 172 -1.72 28.86 20.54
C SER A 172 -2.57 30.04 20.08
N ALA A 173 -3.86 29.81 19.82
CA ALA A 173 -4.78 30.87 19.39
C ALA A 173 -5.08 31.83 20.55
N SER A 174 -5.27 31.30 21.77
CA SER A 174 -5.43 32.13 22.97
C SER A 174 -4.15 32.88 23.31
N PHE A 175 -2.97 32.27 23.12
CA PHE A 175 -1.68 32.93 23.34
C PHE A 175 -1.42 34.01 22.30
N ALA A 176 -1.74 33.83 21.01
CA ALA A 176 -1.64 34.90 20.01
C ALA A 176 -2.48 36.14 20.38
N VAL A 177 -3.65 35.92 20.97
CA VAL A 177 -4.53 36.99 21.50
C VAL A 177 -4.00 37.58 22.82
N LEU A 178 -3.41 36.77 23.70
CA LEU A 178 -2.85 37.20 25.00
C LEU A 178 -1.40 37.74 24.91
N SER A 179 -0.66 37.45 23.84
CA SER A 179 0.72 37.91 23.60
C SER A 179 0.81 39.41 23.31
N GLN A 180 -0.32 40.12 23.19
CA GLN A 180 -0.32 41.57 23.31
C GLN A 180 -0.11 42.05 24.77
N ARG A 181 -0.14 41.15 25.78
CA ARG A 181 -0.05 41.52 27.20
C ARG A 181 1.05 40.84 28.03
N ASP A 182 1.62 39.70 27.64
CA ASP A 182 2.68 39.05 28.44
C ASP A 182 3.85 38.49 27.63
N VAL A 183 5.06 38.88 28.06
CA VAL A 183 6.35 38.57 27.46
C VAL A 183 6.82 37.17 27.91
N GLY A 184 7.11 36.27 26.96
CA GLY A 184 8.12 35.21 27.16
C GLY A 184 7.69 33.82 27.68
N GLY A 185 6.40 33.54 27.88
CA GLY A 185 5.96 32.21 28.34
C GLY A 185 6.10 31.10 27.28
N LYS A 186 7.00 30.12 27.47
CA LYS A 186 7.03 28.90 26.64
C LYS A 186 5.72 28.13 26.83
N LEU A 187 5.00 27.88 25.74
CA LEU A 187 3.79 27.06 25.78
C LEU A 187 4.12 25.64 26.28
N PRO A 188 3.37 25.11 27.25
CA PRO A 188 3.62 23.78 27.78
C PRO A 188 3.42 22.74 26.69
N GLY A 189 4.36 21.80 26.58
CA GLY A 189 4.22 20.64 25.70
C GLY A 189 3.05 19.73 26.12
N MET A 190 2.87 18.62 25.39
CA MET A 190 1.81 17.63 25.68
C MET A 190 1.83 17.16 27.14
N PHE A 191 3.00 16.78 27.66
CA PHE A 191 3.16 16.36 29.05
C PHE A 191 2.90 17.50 30.04
N GLY A 192 3.40 18.71 29.74
CA GLY A 192 3.18 19.88 30.60
C GLY A 192 1.70 20.23 30.71
N THR A 193 0.96 20.18 29.60
CA THR A 193 -0.49 20.42 29.59
C THR A 193 -1.24 19.33 30.35
N MET A 194 -0.87 18.05 30.17
CA MET A 194 -1.48 16.94 30.90
C MET A 194 -1.27 17.05 32.41
N VAL A 195 -0.04 17.36 32.85
CA VAL A 195 0.30 17.54 34.27
C VAL A 195 -0.41 18.76 34.86
N LEU A 196 -0.48 19.86 34.10
CA LEU A 196 -1.22 21.06 34.52
C LEU A 196 -2.69 20.71 34.76
N MET A 197 -3.36 20.08 33.79
CA MET A 197 -4.77 19.66 33.92
C MET A 197 -4.99 18.76 35.14
N TYR A 198 -4.08 17.80 35.37
CA TYR A 198 -4.16 16.92 36.53
C TYR A 198 -4.04 17.69 37.85
N LYS A 199 -3.08 18.62 37.94
CA LYS A 199 -2.80 19.36 39.18
C LYS A 199 -3.79 20.49 39.47
N THR A 200 -4.32 21.17 38.45
CA THR A 200 -5.08 22.41 38.64
C THR A 200 -6.58 22.29 38.32
N GLU A 201 -7.01 21.32 37.52
CA GLU A 201 -8.39 21.27 36.98
C GLU A 201 -9.27 20.12 37.54
N GLY A 202 -8.78 19.40 38.56
CA GLY A 202 -9.54 18.34 39.23
C GLY A 202 -9.05 16.91 38.95
N GLY A 203 -7.74 16.72 38.78
CA GLY A 203 -7.14 15.38 38.74
C GLY A 203 -7.53 14.57 37.51
N ILE A 204 -7.82 13.28 37.72
CA ILE A 204 -8.13 12.35 36.65
C ILE A 204 -9.46 12.69 35.96
N PHE A 205 -10.47 13.18 36.69
CA PHE A 205 -11.77 13.54 36.11
C PHE A 205 -11.66 14.68 35.11
N ALA A 206 -10.70 15.60 35.30
CA ALA A 206 -10.41 16.66 34.34
C ALA A 206 -9.98 16.10 32.98
N LEU A 207 -9.17 15.05 32.97
CA LEU A 207 -8.68 14.39 31.74
C LEU A 207 -9.80 13.66 30.99
N TYR A 208 -10.94 13.38 31.63
CA TYR A 208 -12.09 12.66 31.04
C TYR A 208 -13.30 13.55 30.74
N ARG A 209 -13.19 14.88 30.91
CA ARG A 209 -14.30 15.80 30.58
C ARG A 209 -14.64 15.74 29.09
N GLY A 210 -15.91 15.47 28.79
CA GLY A 210 -16.43 15.30 27.42
C GLY A 210 -16.50 13.84 26.93
N ILE A 211 -16.18 12.85 27.77
CA ILE A 211 -16.32 11.43 27.40
C ILE A 211 -17.79 11.05 27.15
N ILE A 212 -18.73 11.58 27.94
CA ILE A 212 -20.16 11.29 27.82
C ILE A 212 -20.71 11.67 26.44
N PRO A 213 -20.58 12.93 25.95
CA PRO A 213 -21.02 13.28 24.60
C PRO A 213 -20.22 12.53 23.52
N THR A 214 -18.97 12.13 23.79
CA THR A 214 -18.19 11.30 22.86
C THR A 214 -18.83 9.92 22.67
N VAL A 215 -19.12 9.21 23.77
CA VAL A 215 -19.73 7.87 23.72
C VAL A 215 -21.15 7.93 23.18
N ALA A 216 -21.94 8.92 23.60
CA ALA A 216 -23.30 9.15 23.11
C ALA A 216 -23.35 9.36 21.59
N GLY A 217 -22.33 9.99 21.00
CA GLY A 217 -22.25 10.21 19.55
C GLY A 217 -21.82 8.98 18.74
N VAL A 218 -21.13 8.00 19.34
CA VAL A 218 -20.58 6.84 18.60
C VAL A 218 -21.68 5.94 18.04
N ALA A 219 -22.65 5.53 18.86
CA ALA A 219 -23.67 4.58 18.44
C ALA A 219 -24.57 5.13 17.29
N PRO A 220 -25.11 6.37 17.37
CA PRO A 220 -25.85 6.96 16.27
C PRO A 220 -25.00 7.14 15.01
N TYR A 221 -23.72 7.50 15.17
CA TYR A 221 -22.82 7.68 14.03
C TYR A 221 -22.62 6.38 13.26
N VAL A 222 -22.35 5.28 13.98
CA VAL A 222 -22.15 3.96 13.36
C VAL A 222 -23.43 3.46 12.71
N GLY A 223 -24.58 3.58 13.38
CA GLY A 223 -25.88 3.15 12.84
C GLY A 223 -26.28 3.92 11.58
N LEU A 224 -26.21 5.25 11.61
CA LEU A 224 -26.55 6.10 10.47
C LEU A 224 -25.60 5.90 9.30
N ASN A 225 -24.29 5.77 9.56
CA ASN A 225 -23.30 5.54 8.52
C ASN A 225 -23.58 4.21 7.81
N PHE A 226 -23.84 3.13 8.56
CA PHE A 226 -24.16 1.83 7.96
C PHE A 226 -25.46 1.88 7.13
N MET A 227 -26.54 2.41 7.71
CA MET A 227 -27.84 2.52 7.03
C MET A 227 -27.76 3.34 5.73
N THR A 228 -27.09 4.49 5.78
CA THR A 228 -26.91 5.35 4.61
C THR A 228 -25.95 4.74 3.61
N TYR A 229 -24.89 4.06 4.05
CA TYR A 229 -23.96 3.36 3.17
C TYR A 229 -24.67 2.27 2.37
N GLU A 230 -25.49 1.45 3.01
CA GLU A 230 -26.25 0.40 2.31
C GLU A 230 -27.25 1.00 1.32
N SER A 231 -27.96 2.06 1.71
CA SER A 231 -28.94 2.75 0.86
C SER A 231 -28.28 3.36 -0.38
N VAL A 232 -27.17 4.09 -0.18
CA VAL A 232 -26.41 4.72 -1.26
C VAL A 232 -25.74 3.68 -2.14
N ARG A 233 -25.22 2.59 -1.56
CA ARG A 233 -24.65 1.47 -2.32
C ARG A 233 -25.68 0.78 -3.20
N LYS A 234 -26.90 0.55 -2.71
CA LYS A 234 -28.01 -0.02 -3.50
C LYS A 234 -28.38 0.89 -4.68
N TYR A 235 -28.41 2.20 -4.46
CA TYR A 235 -28.73 3.17 -5.51
C TYR A 235 -27.61 3.31 -6.56
N LEU A 236 -26.34 3.29 -6.15
CA LEU A 236 -25.19 3.44 -7.07
C LEU A 236 -24.76 2.15 -7.79
N THR A 237 -25.25 0.97 -7.38
CA THR A 237 -24.88 -0.30 -8.00
C THR A 237 -26.02 -0.78 -8.91
N PRO A 238 -25.89 -0.70 -10.24
CA PRO A 238 -26.91 -1.20 -11.15
C PRO A 238 -27.12 -2.72 -11.00
N GLU A 239 -28.34 -3.19 -11.22
CA GLU A 239 -28.73 -4.61 -11.15
C GLU A 239 -27.89 -5.42 -12.15
N GLY A 240 -26.88 -6.15 -11.66
CA GLY A 240 -25.99 -6.99 -12.47
C GLY A 240 -24.51 -6.98 -12.09
N GLU A 241 -24.00 -5.94 -11.43
CA GLU A 241 -22.59 -5.88 -10.99
C GLU A 241 -22.41 -6.29 -9.52
N LYS A 242 -21.89 -7.50 -9.26
CA LYS A 242 -21.58 -7.97 -7.90
C LYS A 242 -20.46 -7.17 -7.21
N THR A 243 -19.68 -6.40 -7.96
CA THR A 243 -18.57 -5.59 -7.42
C THR A 243 -18.62 -4.14 -7.92
N PRO A 244 -19.12 -3.18 -7.11
CA PRO A 244 -19.07 -1.78 -7.49
C PRO A 244 -17.61 -1.32 -7.62
N SER A 245 -17.33 -0.50 -8.65
CA SER A 245 -16.04 0.17 -8.87
C SER A 245 -15.52 0.82 -7.58
N SER A 246 -14.20 0.83 -7.36
CA SER A 246 -13.57 1.43 -6.17
C SER A 246 -14.01 2.89 -5.95
N LEU A 247 -14.24 3.64 -7.04
CA LEU A 247 -14.77 5.00 -6.97
C LEU A 247 -16.21 5.06 -6.44
N ARG A 248 -17.08 4.11 -6.81
CA ARG A 248 -18.47 4.07 -6.33
C ARG A 248 -18.55 3.69 -4.85
N LYS A 249 -17.73 2.73 -4.41
CA LYS A 249 -17.60 2.39 -2.98
C LYS A 249 -17.10 3.59 -2.16
N LEU A 250 -16.16 4.34 -2.73
CA LEU A 250 -15.61 5.55 -2.12
C LEU A 250 -16.67 6.65 -2.01
N LEU A 251 -17.41 6.93 -3.08
CA LEU A 251 -18.52 7.89 -3.07
C LEU A 251 -19.62 7.50 -2.08
N ALA A 252 -19.99 6.21 -2.05
CA ALA A 252 -20.94 5.71 -1.06
C ALA A 252 -20.45 5.91 0.38
N GLY A 253 -19.17 5.64 0.64
CA GLY A 253 -18.52 5.92 1.93
C GLY A 253 -18.46 7.40 2.29
N ALA A 254 -18.21 8.27 1.32
CA ALA A 254 -18.15 9.72 1.52
C ALA A 254 -19.53 10.31 1.85
N ILE A 255 -20.57 9.92 1.11
CA ILE A 255 -21.94 10.39 1.31
C ILE A 255 -22.48 9.89 2.66
N SER A 256 -22.36 8.60 2.94
CA SER A 256 -22.79 8.01 4.22
C SER A 256 -22.07 8.64 5.41
N GLY A 257 -20.75 8.82 5.30
CA GLY A 257 -19.94 9.51 6.30
C GLY A 257 -20.40 10.95 6.53
N ALA A 258 -20.73 11.70 5.47
CA ALA A 258 -21.18 13.09 5.56
C ALA A 258 -22.57 13.21 6.20
N VAL A 259 -23.52 12.34 5.84
CA VAL A 259 -24.86 12.31 6.44
C VAL A 259 -24.77 11.95 7.92
N ALA A 260 -24.06 10.86 8.25
CA ALA A 260 -23.87 10.45 9.64
C ALA A 260 -23.21 11.55 10.48
N GLN A 261 -22.15 12.20 9.96
CA GLN A 261 -21.50 13.31 10.66
C GLN A 261 -22.42 14.51 10.85
N THR A 262 -23.28 14.82 9.89
CA THR A 262 -24.21 15.95 10.01
C THR A 262 -25.22 15.68 11.13
N CYS A 263 -25.80 14.49 11.18
CA CYS A 263 -26.76 14.13 12.22
C CYS A 263 -26.12 14.05 13.62
N THR A 264 -24.89 13.55 13.74
CA THR A 264 -24.20 13.44 15.05
C THR A 264 -23.34 14.64 15.41
N TYR A 265 -23.31 15.67 14.57
CA TYR A 265 -22.46 16.84 14.76
C TYR A 265 -22.67 17.58 16.10
N PRO A 266 -23.92 17.69 16.63
CA PRO A 266 -24.15 18.33 17.93
C PRO A 266 -23.34 17.70 19.08
N PHE A 267 -23.23 16.37 19.11
CA PHE A 267 -22.42 15.66 20.10
C PHE A 267 -20.92 15.97 19.95
N ASP A 268 -20.48 16.16 18.71
CA ASP A 268 -19.11 16.52 18.37
C ASP A 268 -18.75 17.94 18.86
N VAL A 269 -19.67 18.90 18.75
CA VAL A 269 -19.51 20.26 19.30
C VAL A 269 -19.51 20.23 20.82
N LEU A 270 -20.48 19.54 21.43
CA LEU A 270 -20.58 19.41 22.88
C LEU A 270 -19.30 18.81 23.47
N ARG A 271 -18.80 17.71 22.89
CA ARG A 271 -17.51 17.11 23.28
C ARG A 271 -16.39 18.14 23.33
N ARG A 272 -16.20 18.95 22.27
CA ARG A 272 -15.10 19.93 22.24
C ARG A 272 -15.28 21.04 23.27
N ARG A 273 -16.50 21.47 23.53
CA ARG A 273 -16.81 22.47 24.57
C ARG A 273 -16.58 21.94 25.99
N PHE A 274 -17.00 20.71 26.27
CA PHE A 274 -16.71 20.06 27.56
C PHE A 274 -15.21 19.85 27.79
N GLN A 275 -14.45 19.56 26.74
CA GLN A 275 -12.99 19.40 26.81
C GLN A 275 -12.24 20.67 27.21
N ILE A 276 -12.87 21.85 27.13
CA ILE A 276 -12.25 23.17 27.40
C ILE A 276 -12.92 23.92 28.56
N ASN A 277 -13.93 23.32 29.17
CA ASN A 277 -14.79 23.93 30.20
C ASN A 277 -14.04 24.42 31.46
N THR A 278 -12.79 23.99 31.67
CA THR A 278 -11.95 24.37 32.83
C THR A 278 -10.87 25.40 32.49
N MET A 279 -10.80 25.85 31.24
CA MET A 279 -9.82 26.83 30.82
C MET A 279 -10.24 28.22 31.32
N SER A 280 -9.51 28.75 32.31
CA SER A 280 -9.71 30.09 32.86
C SER A 280 -9.70 31.15 31.74
N GLY A 281 -10.74 31.97 31.66
CA GLY A 281 -10.90 33.03 30.65
C GLY A 281 -11.73 32.68 29.40
N MET A 282 -12.38 31.50 29.35
CA MET A 282 -13.22 31.07 28.22
C MET A 282 -14.74 31.00 28.51
N GLY A 283 -15.22 31.61 29.60
CA GLY A 283 -16.63 31.98 29.84
C GLY A 283 -17.65 30.85 30.03
N TYR A 284 -17.35 29.61 29.66
CA TYR A 284 -18.29 28.50 29.77
C TYR A 284 -18.00 27.61 30.97
N GLN A 285 -18.99 27.48 31.85
CA GLN A 285 -19.06 26.44 32.86
C GLN A 285 -20.37 25.66 32.69
N TYR A 286 -20.31 24.58 31.94
CA TYR A 286 -21.45 23.68 31.78
C TYR A 286 -21.53 22.66 32.91
N ALA A 287 -22.69 22.55 33.57
CA ALA A 287 -22.93 21.56 34.61
C ALA A 287 -23.40 20.21 34.03
N SER A 288 -24.21 20.25 32.96
CA SER A 288 -24.76 19.05 32.31
C SER A 288 -24.88 19.21 30.80
N ILE A 289 -25.07 18.11 30.07
CA ILE A 289 -25.26 18.14 28.61
C ILE A 289 -26.52 18.92 28.24
N GLY A 290 -27.63 18.73 28.97
CA GLY A 290 -28.88 19.44 28.71
C GLY A 290 -28.75 20.94 28.95
N ASP A 291 -28.04 21.33 30.00
CA ASP A 291 -27.69 22.71 30.30
C ASP A 291 -26.82 23.32 29.20
N ALA A 292 -25.79 22.60 28.75
CA ALA A 292 -24.94 23.03 27.64
C ALA A 292 -25.74 23.24 26.34
N VAL A 293 -26.66 22.33 26.00
CA VAL A 293 -27.51 22.49 24.82
C VAL A 293 -28.42 23.71 24.96
N LYS A 294 -29.06 23.90 26.11
CA LYS A 294 -29.93 25.06 26.37
C LYS A 294 -29.15 26.37 26.25
N LEU A 295 -27.98 26.47 26.87
CA LEU A 295 -27.16 27.69 26.81
C LEU A 295 -26.65 27.98 25.39
N ILE A 296 -26.19 26.95 24.66
CA ILE A 296 -25.74 27.11 23.27
C ILE A 296 -26.88 27.59 22.37
N VAL A 297 -28.08 27.01 22.53
CA VAL A 297 -29.23 27.39 21.71
C VAL A 297 -29.73 28.79 22.09
N ALA A 298 -29.70 29.16 23.37
CA ALA A 298 -30.11 30.48 23.83
C ALA A 298 -29.14 31.59 23.38
N GLU A 299 -27.82 31.37 23.49
CA GLU A 299 -26.80 32.38 23.16
C GLU A 299 -26.41 32.41 21.68
N GLU A 300 -26.32 31.24 21.03
CA GLU A 300 -25.76 31.11 19.67
C GLU A 300 -26.78 30.63 18.62
N GLY A 301 -27.98 30.26 19.06
CA GLY A 301 -28.99 29.63 18.23
C GLY A 301 -28.64 28.19 17.83
N ILE A 302 -29.54 27.55 17.07
CA ILE A 302 -29.39 26.17 16.58
C ILE A 302 -28.12 26.02 15.72
N ARG A 303 -27.68 27.08 15.03
CA ARG A 303 -26.46 27.08 14.22
C ARG A 303 -25.18 26.90 15.08
N GLY A 304 -25.22 27.24 16.36
CA GLY A 304 -24.13 27.00 17.32
C GLY A 304 -23.74 25.52 17.43
N LEU A 305 -24.73 24.63 17.36
CA LEU A 305 -24.53 23.17 17.40
C LEU A 305 -23.88 22.60 16.13
N PHE A 306 -23.74 23.40 15.07
CA PHE A 306 -23.15 23.02 13.79
C PHE A 306 -21.88 23.81 13.42
N LYS A 307 -21.34 24.60 14.36
CA LYS A 307 -20.10 25.36 14.15
C LYS A 307 -18.94 24.45 13.76
N GLY A 308 -18.29 24.74 12.62
CA GLY A 308 -17.15 23.96 12.12
C GLY A 308 -17.52 22.75 11.26
N ILE A 309 -18.79 22.55 10.88
CA ILE A 309 -19.20 21.42 10.03
C ILE A 309 -18.53 21.47 8.65
N VAL A 310 -18.38 22.65 8.07
CA VAL A 310 -17.80 22.83 6.73
C VAL A 310 -16.33 22.34 6.65
N PRO A 311 -15.38 22.78 7.51
CA PRO A 311 -14.03 22.22 7.49
C PRO A 311 -14.01 20.72 7.83
N ASN A 312 -14.99 20.24 8.60
CA ASN A 312 -15.14 18.82 8.90
C ASN A 312 -15.61 17.97 7.69
N LEU A 313 -16.38 18.54 6.77
CA LEU A 313 -16.74 17.90 5.51
C LEU A 313 -15.61 18.03 4.47
N LEU A 314 -14.98 19.21 4.37
CA LEU A 314 -13.87 19.45 3.44
C LEU A 314 -12.66 18.54 3.69
N LYS A 315 -12.38 18.19 4.95
CA LYS A 315 -11.26 17.29 5.28
C LYS A 315 -11.43 15.86 4.76
N VAL A 316 -12.65 15.45 4.38
CA VAL A 316 -12.91 14.09 3.87
C VAL A 316 -12.18 13.88 2.55
N ALA A 317 -12.15 14.87 1.66
CA ALA A 317 -11.51 14.74 0.35
C ALA A 317 -9.98 14.50 0.43
N PRO A 318 -9.18 15.29 1.17
CA PRO A 318 -7.75 15.02 1.36
C PRO A 318 -7.47 13.68 2.06
N SER A 319 -8.28 13.33 3.07
CA SER A 319 -8.13 12.05 3.77
C SER A 319 -8.34 10.87 2.81
N MET A 320 -9.37 10.94 1.96
CA MET A 320 -9.62 9.91 0.95
C MET A 320 -8.54 9.86 -0.12
N ALA A 321 -8.06 11.02 -0.62
CA ALA A 321 -6.96 11.07 -1.57
C ALA A 321 -5.71 10.35 -1.04
N SER A 322 -5.38 10.51 0.25
CA SER A 322 -4.25 9.83 0.87
C SER A 322 -4.40 8.30 0.94
N SER A 323 -5.63 7.79 1.00
CA SER A 323 -5.91 6.35 1.05
C SER A 323 -5.93 5.68 -0.33
N ILE A 324 -6.33 6.40 -1.39
CA ILE A 324 -6.45 5.86 -2.76
C ILE A 324 -5.08 5.53 -3.35
N ASP A 325 -4.02 6.23 -2.95
CA ASP A 325 -2.67 6.01 -3.47
C ASP A 325 -1.99 4.78 -2.85
N LEU A 326 -2.55 4.19 -1.77
CA LEU A 326 -2.08 2.90 -1.24
C LEU A 326 -2.52 1.70 -2.10
N ASP A 327 -3.73 1.72 -2.65
CA ASP A 327 -4.24 0.64 -3.52
C ASP A 327 -3.62 0.67 -4.91
N ARG A 328 -3.14 1.84 -5.35
CA ARG A 328 -2.23 1.93 -6.49
C ARG A 328 -0.81 1.65 -6.01
N HIS A 329 -0.56 0.39 -5.65
CA HIS A 329 0.77 -0.15 -5.89
C HIS A 329 1.13 0.23 -7.33
N HIS A 330 2.11 1.11 -7.50
CA HIS A 330 2.73 1.42 -8.77
C HIS A 330 3.45 0.14 -9.25
N VAL A 331 2.69 -0.90 -9.58
CA VAL A 331 3.16 -2.02 -10.38
C VAL A 331 3.36 -1.41 -11.76
N ARG A 332 4.57 -0.88 -11.99
CA ARG A 332 5.04 -0.54 -13.33
C ARG A 332 4.92 -1.82 -14.15
N SER A 333 3.83 -1.96 -14.90
CA SER A 333 3.69 -3.05 -15.86
C SER A 333 4.82 -2.88 -16.87
N SER A 334 5.82 -3.76 -16.79
CA SER A 334 6.97 -3.73 -17.70
C SER A 334 6.61 -4.15 -19.14
N HIS A 335 5.35 -4.55 -19.35
CA HIS A 335 4.84 -5.00 -20.64
C HIS A 335 4.50 -3.82 -21.55
N ARG A 336 5.17 -3.77 -22.71
CA ARG A 336 4.90 -2.76 -23.73
C ARG A 336 3.55 -3.03 -24.40
N LYS A 337 2.73 -1.97 -24.53
CA LYS A 337 1.43 -2.00 -25.23
C LYS A 337 1.52 -1.65 -26.72
N ALA A 338 2.69 -1.17 -27.16
CA ALA A 338 2.99 -0.79 -28.54
C ALA A 338 4.45 -1.11 -28.90
N PRO A 339 4.78 -1.37 -30.17
CA PRO A 339 6.15 -1.52 -30.61
C PRO A 339 6.88 -0.16 -30.55
N LYS A 340 8.17 -0.14 -30.19
CA LYS A 340 9.01 1.09 -30.23
C LYS A 340 9.50 1.42 -31.65
N SER A 341 9.43 0.47 -32.58
CA SER A 341 10.03 0.62 -33.92
C SER A 341 9.11 1.43 -34.85
N GLU A 342 9.74 2.31 -35.64
CA GLU A 342 9.11 3.12 -36.69
C GLU A 342 8.89 2.35 -38.01
N ASN A 343 9.25 1.06 -38.07
CA ASN A 343 9.05 0.26 -39.27
C ASN A 343 7.55 0.09 -39.57
N VAL A 344 7.11 0.62 -40.72
CA VAL A 344 5.70 0.64 -41.16
C VAL A 344 5.12 -0.77 -41.24
N TYR A 345 5.85 -1.73 -41.82
CA TYR A 345 5.39 -3.12 -41.94
C TYR A 345 5.12 -3.75 -40.56
N LEU A 346 5.97 -3.50 -39.56
CA LEU A 346 5.74 -3.99 -38.20
C LEU A 346 4.50 -3.34 -37.56
N GLN A 347 4.26 -2.04 -37.81
CA GLN A 347 3.09 -1.34 -37.29
C GLN A 347 1.78 -1.85 -37.90
N VAL A 348 1.76 -2.08 -39.22
CA VAL A 348 0.61 -2.65 -39.93
C VAL A 348 0.34 -4.08 -39.43
N LEU A 349 1.39 -4.90 -39.29
CA LEU A 349 1.26 -6.25 -38.77
C LEU A 349 0.72 -6.28 -37.33
N VAL A 350 1.14 -5.33 -36.48
CA VAL A 350 0.58 -5.14 -35.14
C VAL A 350 -0.90 -4.78 -35.19
N LYS A 351 -1.32 -3.91 -36.11
CA LYS A 351 -2.75 -3.56 -36.29
C LYS A 351 -3.55 -4.79 -36.72
N LEU A 352 -3.03 -5.58 -37.66
CA LEU A 352 -3.63 -6.83 -38.12
C LEU A 352 -3.83 -7.84 -36.98
N TYR A 353 -2.76 -8.20 -36.26
CA TYR A 353 -2.87 -9.16 -35.15
C TYR A 353 -3.63 -8.61 -33.94
N ARG A 354 -3.72 -7.28 -33.77
CA ARG A 354 -4.60 -6.64 -32.77
C ARG A 354 -6.06 -6.72 -33.18
N PHE A 355 -6.36 -6.64 -34.48
CA PHE A 355 -7.70 -6.89 -35.00
C PHE A 355 -8.08 -8.37 -34.82
N LEU A 356 -7.22 -9.30 -35.25
CA LEU A 356 -7.44 -10.73 -35.11
C LEU A 356 -7.57 -11.16 -33.65
N ALA A 357 -6.72 -10.71 -32.74
CA ALA A 357 -6.81 -11.07 -31.32
C ALA A 357 -8.05 -10.53 -30.60
N ARG A 358 -8.74 -9.53 -31.16
CA ARG A 358 -10.02 -9.02 -30.65
C ARG A 358 -11.22 -9.77 -31.21
N ARG A 359 -11.13 -10.24 -32.46
CA ARG A 359 -12.23 -10.91 -33.18
C ARG A 359 -12.18 -12.43 -33.08
N THR A 360 -11.01 -12.98 -32.76
CA THR A 360 -10.79 -14.42 -32.58
C THR A 360 -10.41 -14.69 -31.12
N ASP A 361 -11.01 -15.70 -30.52
CA ASP A 361 -10.68 -16.13 -29.15
C ASP A 361 -9.41 -17.00 -29.06
N SER A 362 -8.67 -17.11 -30.16
CA SER A 362 -7.45 -17.91 -30.22
C SER A 362 -6.32 -17.32 -29.37
N ASN A 363 -5.78 -18.14 -28.47
CA ASN A 363 -4.58 -17.81 -27.68
C ASN A 363 -3.35 -17.55 -28.57
N PHE A 364 -3.30 -18.14 -29.76
CA PHE A 364 -2.21 -17.92 -30.72
C PHE A 364 -2.02 -16.44 -31.06
N ASN A 365 -3.11 -15.75 -31.44
CA ASN A 365 -3.07 -14.34 -31.84
C ASN A 365 -2.66 -13.41 -30.69
N LYS A 366 -3.13 -13.71 -29.47
CA LYS A 366 -2.72 -12.98 -28.25
C LYS A 366 -1.22 -13.14 -27.98
N VAL A 367 -0.68 -14.35 -28.16
CA VAL A 367 0.76 -14.60 -28.01
C VAL A 367 1.57 -13.93 -29.12
N VAL A 368 1.09 -13.98 -30.37
CA VAL A 368 1.78 -13.34 -31.51
C VAL A 368 1.89 -11.83 -31.29
N LEU A 369 0.77 -11.18 -30.96
CA LEU A 369 0.70 -9.76 -30.68
C LEU A 369 1.65 -9.35 -29.54
N ARG A 370 1.66 -10.12 -28.43
CA ARG A 370 2.56 -9.87 -27.30
C ARG A 370 4.03 -9.97 -27.71
N ARG A 371 4.40 -10.93 -28.57
CA ARG A 371 5.78 -11.09 -29.05
C ARG A 371 6.18 -9.99 -30.06
N LEU A 372 5.25 -9.46 -30.86
CA LEU A 372 5.53 -8.33 -31.76
C LEU A 372 5.93 -7.04 -31.00
N PHE A 373 5.37 -6.82 -29.80
CA PHE A 373 5.74 -5.69 -28.93
C PHE A 373 7.11 -5.84 -28.25
N MET A 374 7.69 -7.04 -28.25
CA MET A 374 8.97 -7.28 -27.59
C MET A 374 10.13 -6.61 -28.35
N SER A 375 11.14 -6.16 -27.60
CA SER A 375 12.39 -5.68 -28.17
C SER A 375 13.09 -6.75 -29.01
N ARG A 376 13.97 -6.35 -29.92
CA ARG A 376 14.77 -7.29 -30.73
C ARG A 376 15.57 -8.26 -29.86
N ILE A 377 15.94 -7.88 -28.63
CA ILE A 377 16.63 -8.75 -27.66
C ILE A 377 15.71 -9.91 -27.21
N ASN A 378 14.46 -9.60 -26.91
CA ASN A 378 13.47 -10.56 -26.41
C ASN A 378 12.78 -11.39 -27.51
N ARG A 379 13.09 -11.11 -28.78
CA ARG A 379 12.81 -11.90 -29.98
C ARG A 379 14.10 -12.56 -30.51
N PRO A 380 14.58 -13.63 -29.87
CA PRO A 380 15.81 -14.30 -30.30
C PRO A 380 15.64 -14.92 -31.70
N PRO A 381 16.67 -14.88 -32.55
CA PRO A 381 16.66 -15.59 -33.82
C PRO A 381 16.64 -17.11 -33.61
N VAL A 382 16.17 -17.85 -34.61
CA VAL A 382 16.08 -19.32 -34.59
C VAL A 382 16.82 -19.87 -35.80
N SER A 383 17.70 -20.86 -35.59
CA SER A 383 18.44 -21.53 -36.67
C SER A 383 17.61 -22.65 -37.32
N LEU A 384 17.89 -22.97 -38.59
CA LEU A 384 17.27 -24.11 -39.29
C LEU A 384 17.47 -25.43 -38.53
N SER A 385 18.65 -25.67 -37.97
CA SER A 385 18.95 -26.85 -37.14
C SER A 385 17.99 -27.00 -35.96
N ARG A 386 17.67 -25.89 -35.29
CA ARG A 386 16.72 -25.89 -34.17
C ARG A 386 15.28 -26.03 -34.64
N ILE A 387 14.94 -25.54 -35.83
CA ILE A 387 13.62 -25.78 -36.40
C ILE A 387 13.47 -27.27 -36.70
N ALA A 388 14.42 -27.86 -37.43
CA ALA A 388 14.43 -29.28 -37.76
C ALA A 388 14.40 -30.17 -36.51
N SER A 389 15.16 -29.84 -35.46
CA SER A 389 15.18 -30.64 -34.22
C SER A 389 13.86 -30.62 -33.43
N ASN A 390 13.01 -29.60 -33.62
CA ASN A 390 11.72 -29.48 -32.94
C ASN A 390 10.55 -30.00 -33.78
N VAL A 391 10.80 -30.42 -35.02
CA VAL A 391 9.79 -31.03 -35.88
C VAL A 391 9.85 -32.53 -35.68
N THR A 392 9.04 -33.02 -34.75
CA THR A 392 8.77 -34.45 -34.55
C THR A 392 7.69 -34.93 -35.52
N ASP A 393 7.48 -36.24 -35.61
CA ASP A 393 6.47 -36.83 -36.52
C ASP A 393 5.06 -36.29 -36.27
N ALA A 394 4.73 -35.96 -35.02
CA ALA A 394 3.46 -35.33 -34.62
C ALA A 394 3.26 -33.89 -35.15
N HIS A 395 4.28 -33.30 -35.77
CA HIS A 395 4.27 -31.94 -36.30
C HIS A 395 4.48 -31.87 -37.81
N LYS A 396 4.58 -33.03 -38.48
CA LYS A 396 4.62 -33.11 -39.94
C LYS A 396 3.36 -32.44 -40.53
N GLY A 397 3.58 -31.53 -41.50
CA GLY A 397 2.50 -30.77 -42.16
C GLY A 397 2.06 -29.48 -41.47
N LYS A 398 2.54 -29.17 -40.24
CA LYS A 398 2.22 -27.89 -39.57
C LYS A 398 3.12 -26.75 -40.06
N THR A 399 2.56 -25.55 -40.19
CA THR A 399 3.35 -24.34 -40.49
C THR A 399 4.04 -23.84 -39.24
N ILE A 400 5.36 -23.70 -39.30
CA ILE A 400 6.18 -23.30 -38.16
C ILE A 400 6.25 -21.78 -38.09
N VAL A 401 5.86 -21.20 -36.96
CA VAL A 401 5.76 -19.74 -36.80
C VAL A 401 6.84 -19.24 -35.86
N VAL A 402 7.70 -18.34 -36.36
CA VAL A 402 8.79 -17.73 -35.59
C VAL A 402 8.67 -16.21 -35.62
N ILE A 403 8.38 -15.63 -34.45
CA ILE A 403 8.27 -14.16 -34.31
C ILE A 403 9.68 -13.60 -34.02
N GLY A 404 10.50 -13.64 -35.06
CA GLY A 404 11.92 -13.28 -35.03
C GLY A 404 12.55 -13.51 -36.40
N SER A 405 13.89 -13.57 -36.43
CA SER A 405 14.63 -13.89 -37.64
C SER A 405 14.97 -15.38 -37.69
N VAL A 406 14.80 -16.01 -38.86
CA VAL A 406 15.27 -17.37 -39.13
C VAL A 406 16.64 -17.29 -39.81
N THR A 407 17.61 -18.03 -39.28
CA THR A 407 19.00 -18.03 -39.76
C THR A 407 19.41 -19.42 -40.23
N ASP A 408 20.33 -19.47 -41.18
CA ASP A 408 20.91 -20.72 -41.67
C ASP A 408 21.86 -21.35 -40.64
N ASP A 409 22.11 -22.65 -40.79
CA ASP A 409 23.11 -23.41 -40.04
C ASP A 409 23.80 -24.38 -41.00
N ASN A 410 25.06 -24.08 -41.34
CA ASN A 410 25.85 -24.88 -42.28
C ASN A 410 26.12 -26.30 -41.77
N ARG A 411 25.96 -26.56 -40.46
CA ARG A 411 26.16 -27.90 -39.88
C ARG A 411 25.03 -28.87 -40.23
N LEU A 412 23.85 -28.35 -40.56
CA LEU A 412 22.75 -29.14 -41.06
C LEU A 412 22.96 -29.32 -42.57
N LEU A 413 23.33 -30.51 -43.04
CA LEU A 413 23.63 -30.76 -44.45
C LEU A 413 22.35 -30.81 -45.31
N ASN A 414 21.37 -31.59 -44.87
CA ASN A 414 20.07 -31.74 -45.53
C ASN A 414 18.97 -31.07 -44.71
N VAL A 415 18.24 -30.15 -45.34
CA VAL A 415 17.10 -29.46 -44.72
C VAL A 415 15.83 -30.25 -45.06
N PRO A 416 15.00 -30.65 -44.08
CA PRO A 416 13.72 -31.29 -44.38
C PRO A 416 12.76 -30.31 -45.06
N LYS A 417 11.74 -30.83 -45.75
CA LYS A 417 10.66 -30.01 -46.32
C LYS A 417 9.88 -29.33 -45.18
N LEU A 418 9.96 -28.00 -45.09
CA LEU A 418 9.38 -27.20 -44.01
C LEU A 418 8.56 -26.04 -44.58
N SER A 419 7.39 -25.77 -43.99
CA SER A 419 6.66 -24.51 -44.19
C SER A 419 6.90 -23.60 -42.99
N VAL A 420 7.56 -22.46 -43.18
CA VAL A 420 8.00 -21.59 -42.08
C VAL A 420 7.52 -20.16 -42.31
N ALA A 421 6.84 -19.59 -41.31
CA ALA A 421 6.43 -18.19 -41.26
C ALA A 421 7.30 -17.39 -40.29
N ALA A 422 7.93 -16.30 -40.73
CA ALA A 422 8.77 -15.46 -39.86
C ALA A 422 8.75 -13.97 -40.21
N LEU A 423 9.32 -13.13 -39.33
CA LEU A 423 9.49 -11.70 -39.61
C LEU A 423 10.60 -11.43 -40.64
N ARG A 424 11.63 -12.28 -40.66
CA ARG A 424 12.77 -12.14 -41.58
C ARG A 424 13.47 -13.49 -41.76
N PHE A 425 13.88 -13.78 -42.98
CA PHE A 425 14.78 -14.90 -43.30
C PHE A 425 16.15 -14.35 -43.73
N THR A 426 17.23 -15.07 -43.41
CA THR A 426 18.50 -14.87 -44.12
C THR A 426 18.38 -15.43 -45.53
N ALA A 427 19.05 -14.80 -46.51
CA ALA A 427 18.96 -15.21 -47.92
C ALA A 427 19.33 -16.70 -48.12
N THR A 428 20.39 -17.15 -47.44
CA THR A 428 20.82 -18.55 -47.47
C THR A 428 19.79 -19.50 -46.85
N ALA A 429 19.15 -19.12 -45.74
CA ALA A 429 18.13 -19.96 -45.11
C ALA A 429 16.90 -20.10 -46.01
N ARG A 430 16.47 -19.01 -46.66
CA ARG A 430 15.37 -19.03 -47.61
C ARG A 430 15.68 -19.97 -48.79
N ALA A 431 16.83 -19.77 -49.43
CA ALA A 431 17.24 -20.60 -50.57
C ALA A 431 17.32 -22.09 -50.24
N ARG A 432 17.79 -22.44 -49.03
CA ARG A 432 17.87 -23.85 -48.59
C ARG A 432 16.50 -24.46 -48.27
N ILE A 433 15.58 -23.69 -47.69
CA ILE A 433 14.20 -24.16 -47.46
C ILE A 433 13.50 -24.40 -48.80
N GLU A 434 13.62 -23.46 -49.73
CA GLU A 434 13.01 -23.56 -51.06
C GLU A 434 13.62 -24.69 -51.89
N LYS A 435 14.95 -24.88 -51.85
CA LYS A 435 15.64 -26.00 -52.50
C LYS A 435 15.20 -27.36 -51.93
N ALA A 436 14.82 -27.44 -50.66
CA ALA A 436 14.26 -28.64 -50.04
C ALA A 436 12.76 -28.86 -50.37
N GLY A 437 12.17 -28.03 -51.23
CA GLY A 437 10.74 -28.07 -51.58
C GLY A 437 9.83 -27.54 -50.48
N GLY A 438 10.37 -26.77 -49.53
CA GLY A 438 9.62 -26.08 -48.48
C GLY A 438 9.10 -24.70 -48.90
N GLU A 439 8.37 -24.05 -48.00
CA GLU A 439 7.71 -22.76 -48.26
C GLU A 439 8.12 -21.73 -47.20
N THR A 440 8.47 -20.50 -47.62
CA THR A 440 8.74 -19.39 -46.70
C THR A 440 7.62 -18.36 -46.76
N LEU A 441 6.97 -18.13 -45.61
CA LEU A 441 5.80 -17.26 -45.49
C LEU A 441 6.11 -16.03 -44.64
N THR A 442 5.43 -14.93 -44.94
CA THR A 442 5.37 -13.77 -44.04
C THR A 442 4.20 -13.90 -43.06
N LEU A 443 4.22 -13.13 -41.96
CA LEU A 443 3.20 -13.25 -40.90
C LEU A 443 1.81 -12.74 -41.33
N ASP A 444 1.75 -11.86 -42.33
CA ASP A 444 0.52 -11.42 -42.99
C ASP A 444 -0.04 -12.49 -43.94
N GLN A 445 0.81 -13.14 -44.74
CA GLN A 445 0.39 -14.29 -45.57
C GLN A 445 -0.13 -15.45 -44.69
N LEU A 446 0.53 -15.72 -43.56
CA LEU A 446 0.05 -16.69 -42.58
C LEU A 446 -1.32 -16.32 -42.03
N ALA A 447 -1.55 -15.04 -41.72
CA ALA A 447 -2.81 -14.58 -41.18
C ALA A 447 -3.98 -14.74 -42.17
N LEU A 448 -3.72 -14.67 -43.48
CA LEU A 448 -4.70 -14.97 -44.52
C LEU A 448 -5.00 -16.47 -44.61
N ARG A 449 -3.97 -17.33 -44.53
CA ARG A 449 -4.11 -18.79 -44.65
C ARG A 449 -4.72 -19.45 -43.40
N ALA A 450 -4.35 -18.98 -42.22
CA ALA A 450 -4.74 -19.55 -40.94
C ALA A 450 -5.00 -18.44 -39.89
N PRO A 451 -6.12 -17.70 -39.99
CA PRO A 451 -6.40 -16.54 -39.13
C PRO A 451 -6.54 -16.89 -37.64
N THR A 452 -6.92 -18.13 -37.32
CA THR A 452 -7.00 -18.64 -35.95
C THR A 452 -5.70 -19.27 -35.45
N GLY A 453 -4.71 -19.46 -36.31
CA GLY A 453 -3.48 -20.20 -36.02
C GLY A 453 -3.65 -21.73 -36.03
N ALA A 454 -4.74 -22.25 -36.61
CA ALA A 454 -4.94 -23.69 -36.80
C ALA A 454 -3.79 -24.29 -37.64
N ASN A 455 -3.35 -25.51 -37.30
CA ASN A 455 -2.23 -26.20 -37.96
C ASN A 455 -0.88 -25.45 -37.92
N THR A 456 -0.68 -24.60 -36.91
CA THR A 456 0.60 -23.89 -36.72
C THR A 456 1.36 -24.37 -35.48
N LEU A 457 2.69 -24.30 -35.53
CA LEU A 457 3.58 -24.55 -34.39
C LEU A 457 4.37 -23.28 -34.06
N LEU A 458 4.05 -22.64 -32.94
CA LEU A 458 4.70 -21.40 -32.54
C LEU A 458 6.01 -21.66 -31.79
N LEU A 459 7.14 -21.58 -32.49
CA LEU A 459 8.47 -21.76 -31.91
C LEU A 459 9.04 -20.46 -31.33
N ARG A 460 9.96 -20.61 -30.36
CA ARG A 460 10.71 -19.50 -29.78
C ARG A 460 12.16 -19.91 -29.60
N GLY A 461 13.08 -19.04 -30.02
CA GLY A 461 14.50 -19.22 -29.72
C GLY A 461 14.83 -19.03 -28.23
N PRO A 462 15.99 -19.52 -27.77
CA PRO A 462 16.49 -19.31 -26.42
C PRO A 462 16.83 -17.84 -26.19
N LYS A 463 16.29 -17.25 -25.11
CA LYS A 463 16.55 -15.85 -24.75
C LYS A 463 18.00 -15.62 -24.35
N ASN A 464 18.61 -16.60 -23.67
CA ASN A 464 19.91 -16.43 -22.99
C ASN A 464 21.11 -16.90 -23.83
N ALA A 465 20.89 -17.36 -25.07
CA ALA A 465 21.97 -17.88 -25.92
C ALA A 465 22.78 -16.78 -26.64
N ARG A 466 22.40 -15.51 -26.52
CA ARG A 466 23.10 -14.39 -27.16
C ARG A 466 24.43 -14.12 -26.47
N GLU A 467 25.45 -13.75 -27.25
CA GLU A 467 26.77 -13.40 -26.72
C GLU A 467 26.69 -12.30 -25.65
N ALA A 468 25.88 -11.26 -25.86
CA ALA A 468 25.68 -10.19 -24.88
C ALA A 468 25.17 -10.68 -23.51
N VAL A 469 24.39 -11.78 -23.46
CA VAL A 469 23.87 -12.33 -22.20
C VAL A 469 24.93 -13.17 -21.48
N LYS A 470 25.96 -13.68 -22.18
CA LYS A 470 27.09 -14.42 -21.59
C LYS A 470 28.00 -13.54 -20.70
N HIS A 471 27.82 -12.22 -20.78
CA HIS A 471 28.57 -11.22 -20.04
C HIS A 471 27.77 -10.52 -18.93
N PHE A 472 26.44 -10.70 -18.87
CA PHE A 472 25.55 -9.98 -17.94
C PHE A 472 25.16 -10.84 -16.72
N GLY A 473 25.26 -10.28 -15.50
CA GLY A 473 24.75 -10.86 -14.25
C GLY A 473 25.53 -10.43 -12.99
N PHE A 474 24.84 -10.15 -11.88
CA PHE A 474 25.42 -9.78 -10.58
C PHE A 474 26.08 -11.00 -9.90
N GLY A 475 27.21 -10.82 -9.20
CA GLY A 475 27.85 -11.83 -8.35
C GLY A 475 29.12 -12.52 -8.90
N PRO A 476 29.94 -13.14 -8.00
CA PRO A 476 31.26 -13.69 -8.32
C PRO A 476 31.18 -14.80 -9.38
N HIS A 477 32.07 -14.75 -10.36
CA HIS A 477 31.92 -15.40 -11.66
C HIS A 477 32.13 -16.92 -11.64
N SER A 478 31.08 -17.69 -11.38
CA SER A 478 30.98 -19.07 -11.87
C SER A 478 30.36 -19.05 -13.28
N HIS A 479 31.10 -19.49 -14.31
CA HIS A 479 30.64 -19.65 -15.73
C HIS A 479 30.38 -18.41 -16.61
N LYS A 480 31.07 -17.28 -16.41
CA LYS A 480 30.88 -16.05 -17.22
C LYS A 480 32.09 -15.78 -18.14
N LYS A 481 31.85 -15.30 -19.37
CA LYS A 481 32.93 -14.91 -20.31
C LYS A 481 33.41 -13.49 -19.98
N PRO A 482 34.71 -13.22 -19.75
CA PRO A 482 35.19 -11.86 -19.52
C PRO A 482 35.23 -11.04 -20.83
N TYR A 483 35.03 -9.72 -20.74
CA TYR A 483 35.37 -8.80 -21.82
C TYR A 483 36.88 -8.58 -21.81
N VAL A 484 37.59 -9.04 -22.84
CA VAL A 484 39.03 -8.78 -23.01
C VAL A 484 39.18 -7.48 -23.79
N ARG A 485 39.93 -6.51 -23.25
CA ARG A 485 40.11 -5.17 -23.83
C ARG A 485 40.84 -5.15 -25.19
N SER A 486 41.52 -6.23 -25.59
CA SER A 486 42.27 -6.30 -26.86
C SER A 486 42.41 -7.74 -27.35
N LYS A 487 42.37 -7.95 -28.67
CA LYS A 487 42.61 -9.25 -29.35
C LYS A 487 43.97 -9.29 -30.08
N GLY A 488 44.95 -8.49 -29.64
CA GLY A 488 46.29 -8.47 -30.23
C GLY A 488 47.14 -9.67 -29.80
N ARG A 489 48.03 -10.14 -30.70
CA ARG A 489 48.97 -11.26 -30.46
C ARG A 489 49.94 -11.01 -29.29
N LYS A 490 50.13 -9.74 -28.89
CA LYS A 490 51.10 -9.29 -27.86
C LYS A 490 50.54 -9.17 -26.44
N PHE A 491 49.24 -9.36 -26.21
CA PHE A 491 48.67 -9.35 -24.86
C PHE A 491 48.13 -10.73 -24.51
N GLU A 492 48.61 -11.28 -23.38
CA GLU A 492 48.32 -12.61 -22.88
C GLU A 492 46.85 -12.99 -23.09
N LYS A 493 46.61 -14.09 -23.81
CA LYS A 493 45.38 -14.86 -23.61
C LYS A 493 45.37 -15.19 -22.12
N ALA A 494 44.45 -14.60 -21.37
CA ALA A 494 44.24 -14.92 -19.96
C ALA A 494 43.81 -16.40 -19.82
N ARG A 495 44.81 -17.27 -19.86
CA ARG A 495 44.77 -18.69 -19.56
C ARG A 495 45.93 -18.90 -18.59
N GLY A 496 45.58 -19.03 -17.32
CA GLY A 496 46.43 -19.70 -16.34
C GLY A 496 47.45 -18.83 -15.60
N ARG A 497 47.27 -18.80 -14.27
CA ARG A 497 48.33 -18.84 -13.24
C ARG A 497 49.35 -17.70 -13.11
N ARG A 498 49.13 -16.51 -13.66
CA ARG A 498 49.85 -15.31 -13.20
C ARG A 498 48.91 -14.32 -12.52
N ARG A 499 49.34 -13.78 -11.36
CA ARG A 499 48.65 -12.69 -10.64
C ARG A 499 48.69 -11.42 -11.50
N SER A 500 47.80 -11.31 -12.47
CA SER A 500 47.63 -10.08 -13.24
C SER A 500 47.10 -8.97 -12.32
N ARG A 501 47.73 -7.79 -12.35
CA ARG A 501 47.30 -6.58 -11.63
C ARG A 501 46.01 -5.93 -12.17
N GLY A 502 45.14 -6.71 -12.80
CA GLY A 502 43.85 -6.26 -13.31
C GLY A 502 42.73 -6.64 -12.35
N PHE A 503 42.21 -5.64 -11.63
CA PHE A 503 40.95 -5.64 -10.87
C PHE A 503 40.80 -6.78 -9.82
N LYS A 504 41.13 -6.46 -8.56
CA LYS A 504 40.71 -7.25 -7.39
C LYS A 504 39.25 -6.91 -7.04
N VAL A 505 38.45 -7.92 -6.76
CA VAL A 505 37.14 -7.78 -6.09
C VAL A 505 37.37 -7.69 -4.59
#